data_AF-A0A357AAP5-F1
#
_entry.id   AF-A0A357AAP5-F1
#
_cell.length_a   1.000
_cell.length_b   1.000
_cell.length_c   1.000
_cell.angle_alpha   90.00
_cell.angle_beta   90.00
_cell.angle_gamma   90.00
#
_symmetry.space_group_name_H-M   'P 1'
#
loop_
_entity.id
_entity.type
_entity.pdbx_description
1 polymer ?
#
loop_
_entity_poly.entity_id
_entity_poly.type
_entity_poly.pdbx_seq_one_letter_code
_entity_poly.pdbx_strand_id
1 'polypeptide(L)'
;MEDVSLTPDQIKLVQEELKKRIDNRQFRVSIVGQTGVGKSSLLNALFGTNLKTDPVKPCTKEIEEIPVQIKEGGTLYFYDLPGIGESEEADEGYLKQYREHLQSSDVILWAIHADNRSVVFDQQSLKKIMEGYTLEQKAVLMSKLTFILTKADVLHPPSWIAAKIGNFVKFLPPPQTKETLEQKSLFYQKTFIEPYGNLIVSKTYNDCDFDIPEENFECDKISRLIYYKGYMNDEKLSTYQKKYSQYQDLFDRLYDNYRVIPCSAILRYNLNKLMLVILNKLGDEATLQFRHIVSGDALDRVPFEKTENLCNLLVYDPGNKKTLFEFRRWLNTQKY
;
A
#
# COMPACT_ATOMS: atom_id res chain seq x y z
N MET A 1 -23.21 -41.05 6.10
CA MET A 1 -22.46 -40.31 5.06
C MET A 1 -21.07 -40.88 5.07
N GLU A 2 -20.68 -41.58 4.00
CA GLU A 2 -19.32 -42.10 3.86
C GLU A 2 -18.34 -40.93 3.84
N ASP A 3 -17.29 -41.06 4.64
CA ASP A 3 -16.18 -40.10 4.70
C ASP A 3 -15.35 -40.27 3.42
N VAL A 4 -15.65 -39.46 2.40
CA VAL A 4 -14.95 -39.47 1.13
C VAL A 4 -13.56 -38.86 1.35
N SER A 5 -12.60 -39.68 1.77
CA SER A 5 -11.20 -39.29 1.92
C SER A 5 -10.44 -39.46 0.60
N LEU A 6 -9.70 -38.44 0.20
CA LEU A 6 -8.86 -38.46 -1.00
C LEU A 6 -7.65 -39.38 -0.77
N THR A 7 -7.30 -40.17 -1.78
CA THR A 7 -6.05 -40.97 -1.77
C THR A 7 -4.81 -40.06 -1.85
N PRO A 8 -3.63 -40.50 -1.39
CA PRO A 8 -2.38 -39.73 -1.48
C PRO A 8 -2.05 -39.22 -2.89
N ASP A 9 -2.33 -40.02 -3.92
CA ASP A 9 -2.11 -39.63 -5.32
C ASP A 9 -3.12 -38.57 -5.79
N GLN A 10 -4.38 -38.67 -5.36
CA GLN A 10 -5.39 -37.63 -5.61
C GLN A 10 -5.05 -36.33 -4.88
N ILE A 11 -4.55 -36.41 -3.64
CA ILE A 11 -4.07 -35.24 -2.89
C ILE A 11 -2.92 -34.57 -3.65
N LYS A 12 -1.97 -35.36 -4.17
CA LYS A 12 -0.84 -34.82 -4.95
C LYS A 12 -1.29 -34.15 -6.24
N LEU A 13 -2.22 -34.76 -6.98
CA LEU A 13 -2.82 -34.17 -8.19
C LEU A 13 -3.56 -32.86 -7.87
N VAL A 14 -4.34 -32.83 -6.79
CA VAL A 14 -5.02 -31.61 -6.33
C VAL A 14 -4.01 -30.54 -5.94
N GLN A 15 -2.93 -30.89 -5.24
CA GLN A 15 -1.84 -29.96 -4.89
C GLN A 15 -1.11 -29.42 -6.12
N GLU A 16 -0.83 -30.26 -7.13
CA GLU A 16 -0.19 -29.84 -8.37
C GLU A 16 -1.09 -28.92 -9.20
N GLU A 17 -2.39 -29.20 -9.28
CA GLU A 17 -3.37 -28.35 -9.95
C GLU A 17 -3.59 -27.02 -9.22
N LEU A 18 -3.67 -27.03 -7.88
CA LEU A 18 -3.73 -25.83 -7.05
C LEU A 18 -2.48 -24.98 -7.25
N LYS A 19 -1.28 -25.60 -7.23
CA LYS A 19 -0.02 -24.91 -7.47
C LYS A 19 0.00 -24.26 -8.87
N LYS A 20 -0.40 -24.98 -9.93
CA LYS A 20 -0.51 -24.41 -11.28
C LYS A 20 -1.48 -23.24 -11.36
N ARG A 21 -2.62 -23.32 -10.67
CA ARG A 21 -3.61 -22.23 -10.65
C ARG A 21 -3.10 -21.00 -9.91
N ILE A 22 -2.43 -21.21 -8.79
CA ILE A 22 -1.75 -20.15 -8.04
C ILE A 22 -0.68 -19.52 -8.94
N ASP A 23 0.25 -20.30 -9.48
CA ASP A 23 1.37 -19.82 -10.30
C ASP A 23 0.91 -19.05 -11.57
N ASN A 24 -0.26 -19.40 -12.12
CA ASN A 24 -0.86 -18.74 -13.28
C ASN A 24 -1.86 -17.62 -12.93
N ARG A 25 -2.12 -17.36 -11.64
CA ARG A 25 -3.04 -16.31 -11.24
C ARG A 25 -2.45 -14.94 -11.58
N GLN A 26 -3.23 -14.13 -12.28
CA GLN A 26 -2.90 -12.74 -12.53
C GLN A 26 -3.47 -11.88 -11.41
N PHE A 27 -2.64 -11.02 -10.83
CA PHE A 27 -3.05 -10.06 -9.80
C PHE A 27 -3.17 -8.68 -10.42
N ARG A 28 -4.25 -7.95 -10.10
CA ARG A 28 -4.51 -6.62 -10.63
C ARG A 28 -4.45 -5.60 -9.52
N VAL A 29 -3.48 -4.68 -9.59
CA VAL A 29 -3.30 -3.62 -8.59
C VAL A 29 -3.44 -2.27 -9.28
N SER A 30 -4.56 -1.59 -9.06
CA SER A 30 -4.75 -0.24 -9.59
C SER A 30 -4.07 0.79 -8.68
N ILE A 31 -3.43 1.81 -9.25
CA ILE A 31 -2.98 2.99 -8.51
C ILE A 31 -3.68 4.24 -9.04
N VAL A 32 -4.28 4.99 -8.13
CA VAL A 32 -5.11 6.16 -8.46
C VAL A 32 -4.72 7.35 -7.64
N GLY A 33 -4.99 8.54 -8.15
CA GLY A 33 -4.67 9.80 -7.47
C GLY A 33 -4.34 10.91 -8.46
N GLN A 34 -4.24 12.13 -7.96
CA GLN A 34 -3.91 13.30 -8.77
C GLN A 34 -2.59 13.13 -9.54
N THR A 35 -2.40 13.89 -10.62
CA THR A 35 -1.12 13.95 -11.32
C THR A 35 -0.03 14.51 -10.40
N GLY A 36 1.19 13.97 -10.51
CA GLY A 36 2.34 14.45 -9.77
C GLY A 36 2.40 14.04 -8.29
N VAL A 37 1.42 13.29 -7.76
CA VAL A 37 1.47 12.77 -6.37
C VAL A 37 2.60 11.77 -6.16
N GLY A 38 3.05 11.07 -7.22
CA GLY A 38 4.19 10.14 -7.16
C GLY A 38 3.82 8.67 -7.36
N LYS A 39 2.73 8.39 -8.09
CA LYS A 39 2.24 7.03 -8.40
C LYS A 39 3.32 6.16 -9.05
N SER A 40 3.86 6.58 -10.19
CA SER A 40 4.87 5.79 -10.94
C SER A 40 6.17 5.62 -10.15
N SER A 41 6.59 6.63 -9.37
CA SER A 41 7.74 6.53 -8.46
C SER A 41 7.53 5.49 -7.36
N LEU A 42 6.33 5.44 -6.77
CA LEU A 42 5.98 4.44 -5.76
C LEU A 42 5.98 3.03 -6.34
N LEU A 43 5.42 2.84 -7.54
CA LEU A 43 5.42 1.55 -8.23
C LEU A 43 6.84 1.05 -8.51
N ASN A 44 7.71 1.92 -9.04
CA ASN A 44 9.12 1.62 -9.26
C ASN A 44 9.83 1.19 -7.97
N ALA A 45 9.52 1.84 -6.84
CA ALA A 45 10.13 1.51 -5.56
C ALA A 45 9.63 0.19 -4.95
N LEU A 46 8.33 -0.12 -5.09
CA LEU A 46 7.70 -1.33 -4.57
C LEU A 46 8.05 -2.58 -5.38
N PHE A 47 8.02 -2.48 -6.71
CA PHE A 47 8.08 -3.63 -7.60
C PHE A 47 9.36 -3.69 -8.46
N GLY A 48 10.26 -2.71 -8.30
CA GLY A 48 11.51 -2.67 -9.06
C GLY A 48 11.32 -2.40 -10.55
N THR A 49 10.23 -1.72 -10.93
CA THR A 49 9.93 -1.35 -12.32
C THR A 49 10.70 -0.12 -12.77
N ASN A 50 10.72 0.11 -14.09
CA ASN A 50 11.32 1.28 -14.73
C ASN A 50 10.27 2.12 -15.47
N LEU A 51 9.16 2.42 -14.81
CA LEU A 51 8.14 3.32 -15.35
C LEU A 51 8.72 4.72 -15.54
N LYS A 52 8.37 5.37 -16.65
CA LYS A 52 8.80 6.73 -16.94
C LYS A 52 8.22 7.69 -15.88
N THR A 53 9.07 8.55 -15.35
CA THR A 53 8.69 9.62 -14.41
C THR A 53 9.22 10.95 -14.95
N ASP A 54 8.36 11.91 -15.22
CA ASP A 54 8.73 13.29 -15.57
C ASP A 54 8.39 14.22 -14.39
N PRO A 55 9.36 14.94 -13.82
CA PRO A 55 9.11 15.86 -12.72
C PRO A 55 8.40 17.16 -13.13
N VAL A 56 8.25 17.43 -14.43
CA VAL A 56 7.75 18.69 -15.00
C VAL A 56 6.39 18.52 -15.69
N LYS A 57 6.10 17.37 -16.29
CA LYS A 57 4.84 17.14 -17.05
C LYS A 57 4.09 15.88 -16.59
N PRO A 58 2.75 15.87 -16.64
CA PRO A 58 1.98 14.64 -16.58
C PRO A 58 2.46 13.68 -17.67
N CYS A 59 2.96 12.49 -17.30
CA CYS A 59 3.33 11.48 -18.28
C CYS A 59 2.13 10.70 -18.82
N THR A 60 1.05 10.60 -18.05
CA THR A 60 -0.01 9.62 -18.27
C THR A 60 -1.29 10.31 -18.72
N LYS A 61 -1.75 10.02 -19.95
CA LYS A 61 -3.01 10.55 -20.52
C LYS A 61 -4.05 9.46 -20.81
N GLU A 62 -3.67 8.19 -20.76
CA GLU A 62 -4.52 7.03 -21.04
C GLU A 62 -4.32 5.96 -19.95
N ILE A 63 -5.31 5.08 -19.76
CA ILE A 63 -5.21 3.95 -18.83
C ILE A 63 -4.17 2.98 -19.39
N GLU A 64 -2.95 3.04 -18.87
CA GLU A 64 -1.87 2.12 -19.26
C GLU A 64 -1.90 0.90 -18.34
N GLU A 65 -2.08 -0.29 -18.93
CA GLU A 65 -1.92 -1.57 -18.24
C GLU A 65 -0.45 -1.99 -18.30
N ILE A 66 0.24 -1.96 -17.16
CA ILE A 66 1.67 -2.30 -17.08
C ILE A 66 1.80 -3.70 -16.46
N PRO A 67 2.20 -4.73 -17.23
CA PRO A 67 2.51 -6.03 -16.68
C PRO A 67 3.88 -6.01 -16.00
N VAL A 68 3.92 -6.39 -14.73
CA VAL A 68 5.15 -6.60 -13.99
C VAL A 68 5.28 -8.09 -13.72
N GLN A 69 6.26 -8.69 -14.39
CA GLN A 69 6.60 -10.09 -14.21
C GLN A 69 7.33 -10.27 -12.89
N ILE A 70 6.81 -11.15 -12.05
CA ILE A 70 7.42 -11.50 -10.78
C ILE A 70 8.36 -12.69 -11.04
N LYS A 71 9.53 -12.70 -10.38
CA LYS A 71 10.59 -13.69 -10.65
C LYS A 71 10.16 -15.15 -10.48
N GLU A 72 9.09 -15.42 -9.75
CA GLU A 72 8.66 -16.75 -9.33
C GLU A 72 7.29 -17.18 -9.93
N GLY A 73 6.72 -16.37 -10.83
CA GLY A 73 5.40 -16.61 -11.42
C GLY A 73 4.39 -15.51 -11.05
N GLY A 74 3.35 -15.35 -11.86
CA GLY A 74 2.35 -14.28 -11.73
C GLY A 74 2.70 -12.99 -12.50
N THR A 75 1.66 -12.29 -12.95
CA THR A 75 1.78 -10.96 -13.57
C THR A 75 0.96 -9.98 -12.76
N LEU A 76 1.61 -8.90 -12.34
CA LEU A 76 0.97 -7.80 -11.65
C LEU A 76 0.62 -6.70 -12.65
N TYR A 77 -0.65 -6.37 -12.79
CA TYR A 77 -1.09 -5.32 -13.70
C TYR A 77 -1.32 -4.02 -12.93
N PHE A 78 -0.66 -2.95 -13.37
CA PHE A 78 -0.92 -1.60 -12.89
C PHE A 78 -1.78 -0.84 -13.88
N TYR A 79 -2.83 -0.21 -13.36
CA TYR A 79 -3.56 0.82 -14.08
C TYR A 79 -3.18 2.17 -13.48
N ASP A 80 -2.49 3.01 -14.25
CA ASP A 80 -2.27 4.41 -13.90
C ASP A 80 -3.44 5.24 -14.44
N LEU A 81 -4.38 5.56 -13.57
CA LEU A 81 -5.58 6.30 -13.96
C LEU A 81 -5.34 7.82 -13.82
N PRO A 82 -5.59 8.64 -14.88
CA PRO A 82 -5.52 10.10 -14.80
C PRO A 82 -6.37 10.66 -13.66
N GLY A 83 -5.94 11.78 -13.06
CA GLY A 83 -6.61 12.40 -11.92
C GLY A 83 -8.08 12.71 -12.20
N ILE A 84 -8.99 12.11 -11.40
CA ILE A 84 -10.43 12.39 -11.49
C ILE A 84 -10.66 13.83 -11.07
N GLY A 85 -10.81 14.73 -12.03
CA GLY A 85 -11.02 16.16 -11.80
C GLY A 85 -9.98 17.07 -12.45
N GLU A 86 -9.02 16.54 -13.20
CA GLU A 86 -8.14 17.37 -14.05
C GLU A 86 -8.83 17.82 -15.36
N SER A 87 -10.05 17.36 -15.60
CA SER A 87 -11.00 17.95 -16.54
C SER A 87 -12.36 18.08 -15.84
N GLU A 88 -12.97 19.27 -15.94
CA GLU A 88 -14.35 19.51 -15.46
C GLU A 88 -15.37 18.59 -16.18
N GLU A 89 -14.96 18.01 -17.31
CA GLU A 89 -15.70 17.13 -18.19
C GLU A 89 -15.02 15.76 -18.33
N ALA A 90 -14.78 15.06 -17.22
CA ALA A 90 -14.58 13.62 -17.33
C ALA A 90 -15.88 13.03 -17.91
N ASP A 91 -15.90 12.77 -19.22
CA ASP A 91 -17.01 12.15 -19.96
C ASP A 91 -17.55 10.97 -19.15
N GLU A 92 -18.87 10.80 -19.09
CA GLU A 92 -19.51 9.67 -18.41
C GLU A 92 -18.92 8.33 -18.91
N GLY A 93 -18.52 8.26 -20.19
CA GLY A 93 -17.80 7.13 -20.75
C GLY A 93 -16.47 6.84 -20.05
N TYR A 94 -15.67 7.86 -19.76
CA TYR A 94 -14.41 7.73 -19.03
C TYR A 94 -14.62 7.27 -17.59
N LEU A 95 -15.60 7.85 -16.88
CA LEU A 95 -15.92 7.43 -15.50
C LEU A 95 -16.46 6.00 -15.44
N LYS A 96 -17.21 5.56 -16.45
CA LYS A 96 -17.66 4.17 -16.54
C LYS A 96 -16.49 3.21 -16.70
N GLN A 97 -15.58 3.48 -17.64
CA GLN A 97 -14.37 2.66 -17.82
C GLN A 97 -13.53 2.63 -16.54
N TYR A 98 -13.31 3.80 -15.93
CA TYR A 98 -12.59 3.91 -14.67
C TYR A 98 -13.19 3.02 -13.57
N ARG A 99 -14.53 3.00 -13.45
CA ARG A 99 -15.24 2.14 -12.51
C ARG A 99 -15.06 0.65 -12.83
N GLU A 100 -15.17 0.26 -14.09
CA GLU A 100 -14.97 -1.13 -14.52
C GLU A 100 -13.56 -1.64 -14.18
N HIS A 101 -12.53 -0.82 -14.41
CA HIS A 101 -11.15 -1.16 -14.03
C HIS A 101 -10.99 -1.33 -12.52
N LEU A 102 -11.52 -0.40 -11.72
CA LEU A 102 -11.45 -0.50 -10.26
C LEU A 102 -12.18 -1.74 -9.73
N GLN A 103 -13.35 -2.08 -10.25
CA GLN A 103 -14.08 -3.29 -9.84
C GLN A 103 -13.29 -4.57 -10.15
N SER A 104 -12.63 -4.60 -11.32
CA SER A 104 -11.83 -5.73 -11.76
C SER A 104 -10.48 -5.88 -11.05
N SER A 105 -10.06 -4.89 -10.26
CA SER A 105 -8.80 -4.90 -9.51
C SER A 105 -8.92 -5.78 -8.27
N ASP A 106 -7.82 -6.42 -7.87
CA ASP A 106 -7.72 -7.13 -6.59
C ASP A 106 -7.37 -6.17 -5.44
N VAL A 107 -6.50 -5.18 -5.71
CA VAL A 107 -6.14 -4.11 -4.75
C VAL A 107 -6.17 -2.76 -5.46
N ILE A 108 -6.62 -1.73 -4.73
CA ILE A 108 -6.65 -0.35 -5.22
C ILE A 108 -5.84 0.52 -4.27
N LEU A 109 -4.83 1.20 -4.80
CA LEU A 109 -3.94 2.10 -4.09
C LEU A 109 -4.33 3.55 -4.40
N TRP A 110 -4.94 4.26 -3.45
CA TRP A 110 -5.28 5.67 -3.61
C TRP A 110 -4.15 6.55 -3.06
N ALA A 111 -3.32 7.08 -3.95
CA ALA A 111 -2.16 7.89 -3.65
C ALA A 111 -2.52 9.38 -3.50
N ILE A 112 -2.19 9.94 -2.35
CA ILE A 112 -2.34 11.36 -2.03
C ILE A 112 -0.98 11.91 -1.63
N HIS A 113 -0.66 13.14 -2.02
CA HIS A 113 0.58 13.79 -1.62
C HIS A 113 0.56 14.07 -0.10
N ALA A 114 1.58 13.66 0.64
CA ALA A 114 1.61 13.79 2.10
C ALA A 114 1.52 15.25 2.57
N ASP A 115 2.08 16.20 1.82
CA ASP A 115 1.96 17.64 2.13
C ASP A 115 0.63 18.28 1.71
N ASN A 116 -0.26 17.55 1.04
CA ASN A 116 -1.55 18.09 0.65
C ASN A 116 -2.38 18.45 1.91
N ARG A 117 -2.85 19.70 1.95
CA ARG A 117 -3.67 20.24 3.04
C ARG A 117 -5.16 20.14 2.75
N SER A 118 -5.56 19.97 1.49
CA SER A 118 -6.97 19.87 1.10
C SER A 118 -7.31 18.44 0.70
N VAL A 119 -8.26 17.86 1.42
CA VAL A 119 -8.87 16.55 1.09
C VAL A 119 -10.07 16.67 0.17
N VAL A 120 -10.55 17.90 -0.08
CA VAL A 120 -11.82 18.16 -0.77
C VAL A 120 -11.84 17.54 -2.17
N PHE A 121 -10.76 17.70 -2.92
CA PHE A 121 -10.65 17.15 -4.26
C PHE A 121 -10.80 15.63 -4.23
N ASP A 122 -9.95 14.93 -3.48
CA ASP A 122 -9.97 13.47 -3.39
C ASP A 122 -11.31 12.95 -2.83
N GLN A 123 -11.95 13.68 -1.90
CA GLN A 123 -13.26 13.33 -1.37
C GLN A 123 -14.35 13.43 -2.44
N GLN A 124 -14.33 14.50 -3.24
CA GLN A 124 -15.27 14.67 -4.36
C GLN A 124 -15.05 13.61 -5.43
N SER A 125 -13.79 13.32 -5.78
CA SER A 125 -13.43 12.27 -6.73
C SER A 125 -13.91 10.90 -6.26
N LEU A 126 -13.66 10.55 -4.99
CA LEU A 126 -14.15 9.29 -4.41
C LEU A 126 -15.67 9.23 -4.42
N LYS A 127 -16.35 10.30 -3.99
CA LYS A 127 -17.82 10.36 -4.00
C LYS A 127 -18.37 10.16 -5.42
N LYS A 128 -17.81 10.84 -6.42
CA LYS A 128 -18.22 10.74 -7.83
C LYS A 128 -18.04 9.32 -8.39
N ILE A 129 -16.95 8.64 -8.04
CA ILE A 129 -16.79 7.21 -8.38
C ILE A 129 -17.91 6.41 -7.72
N MET A 130 -18.11 6.58 -6.41
CA MET A 130 -19.02 5.80 -5.60
C MET A 130 -20.49 5.95 -6.02
N GLU A 131 -20.90 7.12 -6.49
CA GLU A 131 -22.28 7.38 -6.96
C GLU A 131 -22.74 6.44 -8.08
N GLY A 132 -21.83 5.94 -8.92
CA GLY A 132 -22.17 4.98 -9.99
C GLY A 132 -22.13 3.51 -9.60
N TYR A 133 -21.97 3.18 -8.31
CA TYR A 133 -21.93 1.81 -7.81
C TYR A 133 -23.15 1.44 -6.97
N THR A 134 -23.56 0.18 -7.06
CA THR A 134 -24.50 -0.44 -6.11
C THR A 134 -23.89 -0.53 -4.70
N LEU A 135 -24.70 -0.80 -3.68
CA LEU A 135 -24.22 -0.98 -2.31
C LEU A 135 -23.18 -2.12 -2.19
N GLU A 136 -23.42 -3.23 -2.88
CA GLU A 136 -22.50 -4.36 -2.95
C GLU A 136 -21.17 -3.96 -3.61
N GLN A 137 -21.23 -3.28 -4.76
CA GLN A 137 -20.04 -2.79 -5.46
C GLN A 137 -19.24 -1.79 -4.62
N LYS A 138 -19.90 -0.93 -3.82
CA LYS A 138 -19.24 -0.03 -2.86
C LYS A 138 -18.52 -0.80 -1.76
N ALA A 139 -19.15 -1.83 -1.20
CA ALA A 139 -18.54 -2.67 -0.17
C ALA A 139 -17.29 -3.40 -0.72
N VAL A 140 -17.40 -4.00 -1.90
CA VAL A 140 -16.28 -4.66 -2.60
C VAL A 140 -15.15 -3.66 -2.88
N LEU A 141 -15.48 -2.46 -3.38
CA LEU A 141 -14.47 -1.43 -3.65
C LEU A 141 -13.73 -1.03 -2.37
N MET A 142 -14.46 -0.72 -1.29
CA MET A 142 -13.85 -0.24 -0.04
C MET A 142 -12.99 -1.30 0.64
N SER A 143 -13.32 -2.58 0.52
CA SER A 143 -12.48 -3.67 1.05
C SER A 143 -11.14 -3.81 0.31
N LYS A 144 -11.11 -3.51 -1.00
CA LYS A 144 -9.91 -3.56 -1.85
C LYS A 144 -9.05 -2.29 -1.78
N LEU A 145 -9.63 -1.18 -1.33
CA LEU A 145 -9.00 0.13 -1.36
C LEU A 145 -8.05 0.35 -0.17
N THR A 146 -6.91 1.00 -0.44
CA THR A 146 -5.88 1.38 0.53
C THR A 146 -5.40 2.79 0.21
N PHE A 147 -5.49 3.72 1.17
CA PHE A 147 -4.98 5.08 0.99
C PHE A 147 -3.51 5.18 1.35
N ILE A 148 -2.75 5.92 0.55
CA ILE A 148 -1.30 6.10 0.71
C ILE A 148 -0.97 7.58 0.72
N LEU A 149 -0.22 8.03 1.72
CA LEU A 149 0.37 9.37 1.74
C LEU A 149 1.76 9.32 1.13
N THR A 150 1.84 9.52 -0.18
CA THR A 150 3.08 9.57 -0.96
C THR A 150 3.96 10.77 -0.63
N LYS A 151 5.26 10.70 -0.95
CA LYS A 151 6.21 11.82 -0.73
C LYS A 151 6.26 12.29 0.73
N ALA A 152 6.20 11.34 1.67
CA ALA A 152 6.32 11.63 3.11
C ALA A 152 7.63 12.37 3.46
N ASP A 153 8.66 12.19 2.64
CA ASP A 153 9.96 12.87 2.75
C ASP A 153 9.91 14.39 2.55
N VAL A 154 8.86 14.91 1.90
CA VAL A 154 8.69 16.35 1.65
C VAL A 154 8.17 17.11 2.87
N LEU A 155 7.66 16.41 3.89
CA LEU A 155 7.23 17.07 5.12
C LEU A 155 8.43 17.71 5.82
N HIS A 156 8.32 19.02 6.04
CA HIS A 156 9.44 19.88 6.41
C HIS A 156 9.09 20.75 7.62
N PRO A 157 10.09 21.20 8.40
CA PRO A 157 11.14 20.45 9.13
C PRO A 157 10.58 19.67 10.36
N PRO A 158 11.35 18.75 11.02
CA PRO A 158 12.81 18.49 10.98
C PRO A 158 13.32 17.45 9.95
N SER A 159 14.65 17.36 9.81
CA SER A 159 15.36 16.46 8.88
C SER A 159 15.19 14.98 9.21
N TRP A 160 15.15 14.16 8.16
CA TRP A 160 15.18 12.70 8.27
C TRP A 160 16.55 12.19 8.73
N ILE A 161 16.55 11.08 9.46
CA ILE A 161 17.74 10.40 9.99
C ILE A 161 18.14 9.29 9.02
N ALA A 162 19.39 9.29 8.55
CA ALA A 162 19.95 8.22 7.73
C ALA A 162 20.83 7.30 8.60
N ALA A 163 20.39 6.07 8.84
CA ALA A 163 21.13 5.06 9.60
C ALA A 163 21.85 4.10 8.64
N LYS A 164 23.20 4.13 8.60
CA LYS A 164 24.02 3.17 7.85
C LYS A 164 24.08 1.84 8.61
N ILE A 165 23.71 0.74 7.93
CA ILE A 165 23.73 -0.63 8.46
C ILE A 165 24.43 -1.51 7.41
N GLY A 166 25.71 -1.79 7.63
CA GLY A 166 26.55 -2.45 6.62
C GLY A 166 26.58 -1.67 5.31
N ASN A 167 26.18 -2.32 4.21
CA ASN A 167 26.13 -1.74 2.86
C ASN A 167 24.79 -1.05 2.53
N PHE A 168 23.92 -0.89 3.52
CA PHE A 168 22.59 -0.30 3.34
C PHE A 168 22.41 0.93 4.23
N VAL A 169 21.44 1.76 3.86
CA VAL A 169 20.94 2.88 4.66
C VAL A 169 19.45 2.72 4.88
N LYS A 170 19.01 2.89 6.13
CA LYS A 170 17.61 2.97 6.52
C LYS A 170 17.29 4.42 6.92
N PHE A 171 16.27 5.00 6.32
CA PHE A 171 15.82 6.35 6.64
C PHE A 171 14.68 6.32 7.66
N LEU A 172 14.77 7.17 8.68
CA LEU A 172 13.80 7.26 9.76
C LEU A 172 13.35 8.71 9.93
N PRO A 173 12.03 8.98 10.06
CA PRO A 173 11.57 10.32 10.37
C PRO A 173 11.92 10.67 11.83
N PRO A 174 12.20 11.94 12.13
CA PRO A 174 12.32 12.40 13.51
C PRO A 174 10.96 12.29 14.22
N PRO A 175 10.92 12.27 15.57
CA PRO A 175 9.69 12.08 16.34
C PRO A 175 8.53 13.01 15.93
N GLN A 176 8.81 14.30 15.68
CA GLN A 176 7.78 15.27 15.29
C GLN A 176 7.18 14.97 13.91
N THR A 177 8.02 14.60 12.93
CA THR A 177 7.54 14.20 11.59
C THR A 177 6.76 12.90 11.68
N LYS A 178 7.20 11.94 12.52
CA LYS A 178 6.49 10.69 12.75
C LYS A 178 5.09 10.96 13.32
N GLU A 179 4.98 11.79 14.35
CA GLU A 179 3.70 12.17 14.95
C GLU A 179 2.78 12.88 13.94
N THR A 180 3.32 13.80 13.14
CA THR A 180 2.57 14.49 12.09
C THR A 180 2.02 13.50 11.05
N LEU A 181 2.82 12.51 10.66
CA LEU A 181 2.43 11.45 9.73
C LEU A 181 1.33 10.55 10.31
N GLU A 182 1.42 10.21 11.60
CA GLU A 182 0.40 9.44 12.31
C GLU A 182 -0.92 10.22 12.40
N GLN A 183 -0.87 11.49 12.82
CA GLN A 183 -2.03 12.38 12.87
C GLN A 183 -2.69 12.55 11.50
N LYS A 184 -1.89 12.74 10.44
CA LYS A 184 -2.40 12.79 9.06
C LYS A 184 -3.05 11.46 8.68
N SER A 185 -2.42 10.32 8.98
CA SER A 185 -2.99 9.01 8.66
C SER A 185 -4.38 8.83 9.30
N LEU A 186 -4.53 9.22 10.57
CA LEU A 186 -5.81 9.19 11.28
C LEU A 186 -6.83 10.16 10.69
N PHE A 187 -6.42 11.39 10.37
CA PHE A 187 -7.30 12.37 9.74
C PHE A 187 -7.84 11.85 8.40
N TYR A 188 -6.98 11.29 7.54
CA TYR A 188 -7.38 10.72 6.26
C TYR A 188 -8.25 9.46 6.44
N GLN A 189 -7.97 8.62 7.42
CA GLN A 189 -8.80 7.46 7.74
C GLN A 189 -10.25 7.88 8.09
N LYS A 190 -10.41 8.85 8.99
CA LYS A 190 -11.73 9.42 9.36
C LYS A 190 -12.42 10.11 8.18
N THR A 191 -11.64 10.70 7.30
CA THR A 191 -12.15 11.48 6.15
C THR A 191 -12.65 10.58 5.01
N PHE A 192 -11.96 9.46 4.75
CA PHE A 192 -12.16 8.66 3.54
C PHE A 192 -12.69 7.24 3.77
N ILE A 193 -12.45 6.66 4.95
CA ILE A 193 -12.81 5.27 5.25
C ILE A 193 -14.04 5.22 6.16
N GLU A 194 -14.03 5.98 7.26
CA GLU A 194 -15.12 6.00 8.24
C GLU A 194 -16.51 6.29 7.64
N PRO A 195 -16.69 7.20 6.67
CA PRO A 195 -18.01 7.46 6.06
C PRO A 195 -18.63 6.25 5.35
N TYR A 196 -17.81 5.27 4.97
CA TYR A 196 -18.25 4.02 4.34
C TYR A 196 -18.12 2.83 5.29
N GLY A 197 -17.83 3.06 6.57
CA GLY A 197 -17.43 2.02 7.51
C GLY A 197 -18.45 0.91 7.69
N ASN A 198 -19.75 1.21 7.58
CA ASN A 198 -20.83 0.22 7.64
C ASN A 198 -20.88 -0.73 6.43
N LEU A 199 -20.23 -0.38 5.33
CA LEU A 199 -20.14 -1.22 4.12
C LEU A 199 -18.90 -2.11 4.13
N ILE A 200 -17.91 -1.84 4.98
CA ILE A 200 -16.63 -2.53 4.91
C ILE A 200 -16.76 -3.91 5.57
N VAL A 201 -16.29 -4.91 4.85
CA VAL A 201 -15.99 -6.23 5.41
C VAL A 201 -14.50 -6.47 5.21
N SER A 202 -13.74 -6.49 6.31
CA SER A 202 -12.33 -6.86 6.28
C SER A 202 -12.17 -8.35 6.55
N LYS A 203 -11.07 -8.94 6.09
CA LYS A 203 -10.76 -10.35 6.31
C LYS A 203 -9.29 -10.56 6.66
N THR A 204 -9.00 -11.62 7.40
CA THR A 204 -7.65 -12.12 7.66
C THR A 204 -7.67 -13.64 7.81
N TYR A 205 -6.51 -14.28 7.72
CA TYR A 205 -6.37 -15.72 7.95
C TYR A 205 -6.43 -16.05 9.45
N ASN A 206 -6.98 -17.22 9.76
CA ASN A 206 -7.10 -17.75 11.11
C ASN A 206 -5.94 -18.71 11.42
N ASP A 207 -4.93 -18.18 12.09
CA ASP A 207 -3.73 -18.89 12.58
C ASP A 207 -3.77 -19.22 14.08
N CYS A 208 -4.85 -18.86 14.79
CA CYS A 208 -4.89 -18.86 16.25
C CYS A 208 -6.18 -19.42 16.85
N ASP A 209 -6.91 -20.26 16.11
CA ASP A 209 -8.20 -20.85 16.52
C ASP A 209 -9.19 -19.80 17.06
N PHE A 210 -9.25 -18.66 16.36
CA PHE A 210 -10.01 -17.49 16.77
C PHE A 210 -11.49 -17.83 17.02
N ASP A 211 -11.97 -17.54 18.22
CA ASP A 211 -13.36 -17.68 18.63
C ASP A 211 -13.69 -16.62 19.69
N ILE A 212 -14.59 -15.69 19.35
CA ILE A 212 -15.10 -14.66 20.26
C ILE A 212 -16.59 -14.40 20.03
N PRO A 213 -17.38 -14.11 21.09
CA PRO A 213 -18.82 -13.91 20.99
C PRO A 213 -19.19 -12.47 20.57
N GLU A 214 -18.49 -11.91 19.59
CA GLU A 214 -18.72 -10.53 19.11
C GLU A 214 -19.45 -10.57 17.77
N GLU A 215 -20.62 -9.91 17.67
CA GLU A 215 -21.51 -9.98 16.49
C GLU A 215 -20.88 -9.49 15.19
N ASN A 216 -19.88 -8.62 15.28
CA ASN A 216 -19.18 -8.08 14.12
C ASN A 216 -18.18 -9.09 13.52
N PHE A 217 -17.89 -10.20 14.19
CA PHE A 217 -16.95 -11.21 13.73
C PHE A 217 -17.66 -12.44 13.18
N GLU A 218 -17.15 -12.96 12.08
CA GLU A 218 -17.59 -14.22 11.49
C GLU A 218 -16.35 -15.07 11.17
N CYS A 219 -16.33 -16.32 11.60
CA CYS A 219 -15.22 -17.23 11.34
C CYS A 219 -15.68 -18.35 10.42
N ASP A 220 -15.06 -18.44 9.25
CA ASP A 220 -15.20 -19.58 8.36
C ASP A 220 -14.10 -20.60 8.67
N LYS A 221 -14.51 -21.69 9.33
CA LYS A 221 -13.61 -22.79 9.73
C LYS A 221 -13.09 -23.59 8.55
N ILE A 222 -13.79 -23.60 7.42
CA ILE A 222 -13.41 -24.37 6.23
C ILE A 222 -12.31 -23.63 5.49
N SER A 223 -12.52 -22.34 5.20
CA SER A 223 -11.52 -21.51 4.51
C SER A 223 -10.43 -20.97 5.44
N ARG A 224 -10.56 -21.18 6.76
CA ARG A 224 -9.70 -20.59 7.80
C ARG A 224 -9.61 -19.06 7.68
N LEU A 225 -10.73 -18.42 7.39
CA LEU A 225 -10.82 -16.96 7.31
C LEU A 225 -11.64 -16.39 8.45
N ILE A 226 -11.26 -15.19 8.88
CA ILE A 226 -12.02 -14.39 9.84
C ILE A 226 -12.41 -13.11 9.15
N TYR A 227 -13.68 -12.77 9.27
CA TYR A 227 -14.29 -11.58 8.73
C TYR A 227 -14.67 -10.64 9.86
N TYR A 228 -14.45 -9.34 9.65
CA TYR A 228 -14.96 -8.30 10.52
C TYR A 228 -15.86 -7.37 9.72
N LYS A 229 -17.13 -7.28 10.13
CA LYS A 229 -18.14 -6.42 9.53
C LYS A 229 -18.12 -5.06 10.22
N GLY A 230 -17.93 -4.02 9.42
CA GLY A 230 -17.86 -2.65 9.87
C GLY A 230 -16.45 -2.06 9.83
N TYR A 231 -16.33 -0.90 10.47
CA TYR A 231 -15.08 -0.16 10.62
C TYR A 231 -14.57 -0.25 12.06
N MET A 232 -13.33 -0.75 12.18
CA MET A 232 -12.58 -0.85 13.43
C MET A 232 -11.70 0.39 13.56
N ASN A 233 -12.14 1.37 14.35
CA ASN A 233 -11.31 2.53 14.70
C ASN A 233 -10.33 2.18 15.84
N ASP A 234 -9.43 3.11 16.17
CA ASP A 234 -8.41 2.91 17.23
C ASP A 234 -9.00 2.55 18.60
N GLU A 235 -10.16 3.10 18.93
CA GLU A 235 -10.84 2.85 20.19
C GLU A 235 -11.36 1.40 20.27
N LYS A 236 -12.01 0.93 19.19
CA LYS A 236 -12.46 -0.46 19.07
C LYS A 236 -11.28 -1.43 19.05
N LEU A 237 -10.22 -1.12 18.30
CA LEU A 237 -8.99 -1.92 18.29
C LEU A 237 -8.44 -2.07 19.71
N SER A 238 -8.25 -0.95 20.41
CA SER A 238 -7.74 -0.94 21.78
C SER A 238 -8.63 -1.72 22.74
N THR A 239 -9.94 -1.66 22.55
CA THR A 239 -10.93 -2.41 23.35
C THR A 239 -10.79 -3.92 23.12
N TYR A 240 -10.73 -4.35 21.86
CA TYR A 240 -10.56 -5.76 21.53
C TYR A 240 -9.20 -6.31 21.99
N GLN A 241 -8.12 -5.57 21.79
CA GLN A 241 -6.77 -5.97 22.23
C GLN A 241 -6.65 -6.09 23.76
N LYS A 242 -7.37 -5.25 24.51
CA LYS A 242 -7.43 -5.36 25.98
C LYS A 242 -8.28 -6.54 26.45
N LYS A 243 -9.41 -6.79 25.77
CA LYS A 243 -10.37 -7.84 26.15
C LYS A 243 -9.88 -9.24 25.76
N TYR A 244 -9.20 -9.36 24.61
CA TYR A 244 -8.74 -10.61 24.02
C TYR A 244 -7.25 -10.52 23.66
N SER A 245 -6.40 -10.41 24.68
CA SER A 245 -4.95 -10.18 24.51
C SER A 245 -4.24 -11.30 23.74
N GLN A 246 -4.79 -12.51 23.71
CA GLN A 246 -4.26 -13.63 22.93
C GLN A 246 -4.40 -13.45 21.41
N TYR A 247 -5.23 -12.51 20.93
CA TYR A 247 -5.49 -12.28 19.51
C TYR A 247 -4.95 -10.92 19.01
N GLN A 248 -3.97 -10.34 19.69
CA GLN A 248 -3.43 -9.01 19.35
C GLN A 248 -2.96 -8.90 17.89
N ASP A 249 -2.13 -9.85 17.45
CA ASP A 249 -1.62 -9.88 16.07
C ASP A 249 -2.75 -9.97 15.05
N LEU A 250 -3.81 -10.71 15.38
CA LEU A 250 -4.97 -10.86 14.51
C LEU A 250 -5.74 -9.55 14.36
N PHE A 251 -5.97 -8.84 15.46
CA PHE A 251 -6.62 -7.53 15.42
C PHE A 251 -5.76 -6.51 14.68
N ASP A 252 -4.44 -6.54 14.84
CA ASP A 252 -3.53 -5.68 14.07
C ASP A 252 -3.63 -5.96 12.56
N ARG A 253 -3.68 -7.24 12.15
CA ARG A 253 -3.88 -7.62 10.74
C ARG A 253 -5.23 -7.16 10.20
N LEU A 254 -6.31 -7.27 10.97
CA LEU A 254 -7.62 -6.76 10.57
C LEU A 254 -7.59 -5.24 10.45
N TYR A 255 -7.00 -4.57 11.44
CA TYR A 255 -6.92 -3.11 11.48
C TYR A 255 -6.05 -2.53 10.35
N ASP A 256 -5.01 -3.25 9.92
CA ASP A 256 -4.16 -2.88 8.78
C ASP A 256 -4.97 -2.63 7.49
N ASN A 257 -6.15 -3.24 7.33
CA ASN A 257 -7.03 -3.00 6.18
C ASN A 257 -7.57 -1.57 6.09
N TYR A 258 -7.58 -0.84 7.21
CA TYR A 258 -8.08 0.53 7.31
C TYR A 258 -6.95 1.55 7.45
N ARG A 259 -5.69 1.12 7.51
CA ARG A 259 -4.58 2.05 7.72
C ARG A 259 -4.32 2.88 6.47
N VAL A 260 -4.19 4.18 6.68
CA VAL A 260 -3.57 5.08 5.69
C VAL A 260 -2.06 4.99 5.89
N ILE A 261 -1.30 4.72 4.83
CA ILE A 261 0.14 4.41 4.94
C ILE A 261 0.98 5.55 4.33
N PRO A 262 1.71 6.32 5.14
CA PRO A 262 2.66 7.28 4.60
C PRO A 262 3.90 6.60 4.07
N CYS A 263 4.26 6.91 2.83
CA CYS A 263 5.37 6.30 2.11
C CYS A 263 6.29 7.36 1.50
N SER A 264 7.59 7.05 1.45
CA SER A 264 8.55 7.74 0.59
C SER A 264 9.16 6.75 -0.37
N ALA A 265 8.98 6.97 -1.68
CA ALA A 265 9.64 6.17 -2.71
C ALA A 265 11.15 6.44 -2.73
N ILE A 266 11.56 7.70 -2.51
CA ILE A 266 12.96 8.15 -2.55
C ILE A 266 13.73 7.60 -1.34
N LEU A 267 13.19 7.79 -0.14
CA LEU A 267 13.83 7.34 1.11
C LEU A 267 13.52 5.87 1.43
N ARG A 268 12.69 5.22 0.61
CA ARG A 268 12.20 3.85 0.84
C ARG A 268 11.60 3.71 2.25
N TYR A 269 10.74 4.65 2.61
CA TYR A 269 10.07 4.63 3.92
C TYR A 269 8.71 3.94 3.82
N ASN A 270 8.44 2.98 4.73
CA ASN A 270 7.21 2.21 4.87
C ASN A 270 6.77 1.38 3.65
N LEU A 271 7.69 1.08 2.73
CA LEU A 271 7.40 0.27 1.56
C LEU A 271 7.16 -1.20 1.94
N ASN A 272 7.87 -1.75 2.92
CA ASN A 272 7.56 -3.11 3.42
C ASN A 272 6.17 -3.17 4.04
N LYS A 273 5.81 -2.16 4.84
CA LYS A 273 4.47 -2.08 5.47
C LYS A 273 3.37 -2.00 4.41
N LEU A 274 3.55 -1.18 3.39
CA LEU A 274 2.61 -1.10 2.27
C LEU A 274 2.51 -2.43 1.52
N MET A 275 3.64 -3.10 1.27
CA MET A 275 3.63 -4.40 0.60
C MET A 275 2.88 -5.46 1.43
N LEU A 276 3.08 -5.51 2.74
CA LEU A 276 2.33 -6.42 3.62
C LEU A 276 0.82 -6.21 3.51
N VAL A 277 0.36 -4.95 3.48
CA VAL A 277 -1.06 -4.64 3.30
C VAL A 277 -1.58 -5.06 1.92
N ILE A 278 -0.79 -4.87 0.86
CA ILE A 278 -1.13 -5.35 -0.49
C ILE A 278 -1.28 -6.88 -0.47
N LEU A 279 -0.32 -7.61 0.09
CA LEU A 279 -0.37 -9.07 0.17
C LEU A 279 -1.56 -9.58 0.98
N ASN A 280 -1.84 -8.96 2.12
CA ASN A 280 -3.00 -9.32 2.95
C ASN A 280 -4.32 -9.16 2.18
N LYS A 281 -4.45 -8.13 1.31
CA LYS A 281 -5.65 -7.93 0.48
C LYS A 281 -5.71 -8.88 -0.71
N LEU A 282 -4.56 -9.25 -1.29
CA LEU A 282 -4.49 -10.26 -2.35
C LEU A 282 -4.79 -11.68 -1.85
N GLY A 283 -4.50 -11.97 -0.57
CA GLY A 283 -4.74 -13.25 0.09
C GLY A 283 -3.55 -14.21 0.05
N ASP A 284 -3.71 -15.39 0.65
CA ASP A 284 -2.61 -16.34 0.93
C ASP A 284 -1.88 -16.84 -0.33
N GLU A 285 -2.60 -16.96 -1.46
CA GLU A 285 -2.00 -17.33 -2.75
C GLU A 285 -0.92 -16.33 -3.19
N ALA A 286 -1.15 -15.04 -2.96
CA ALA A 286 -0.17 -13.99 -3.23
C ALA A 286 0.97 -14.04 -2.22
N THR A 287 0.68 -14.22 -0.93
CA THR A 287 1.73 -14.30 0.10
C THR A 287 2.79 -15.34 -0.23
N LEU A 288 2.41 -16.49 -0.80
CA LEU A 288 3.36 -17.51 -1.26
C LEU A 288 4.24 -17.03 -2.41
N GLN A 289 3.68 -16.31 -3.39
CA GLN A 289 4.41 -15.77 -4.55
C GLN A 289 5.30 -14.57 -4.22
N PHE A 290 4.92 -13.77 -3.22
CA PHE A 290 5.59 -12.49 -2.91
C PHE A 290 6.43 -12.53 -1.61
N ARG A 291 6.54 -13.69 -0.94
CA ARG A 291 7.22 -13.82 0.37
C ARG A 291 8.66 -13.30 0.35
N HIS A 292 9.39 -13.52 -0.75
CA HIS A 292 10.78 -13.11 -0.91
C HIS A 292 10.95 -11.58 -1.02
N ILE A 293 9.95 -10.86 -1.53
CA ILE A 293 9.96 -9.40 -1.64
C ILE A 293 9.86 -8.74 -0.26
N VAL A 294 9.14 -9.37 0.67
CA VAL A 294 8.84 -8.82 2.00
C VAL A 294 9.77 -9.35 3.10
N SER A 295 10.59 -10.35 2.78
CA SER A 295 11.51 -10.95 3.75
C SER A 295 12.64 -9.99 4.13
N GLY A 296 12.64 -9.54 5.39
CA GLY A 296 13.78 -8.88 6.03
C GLY A 296 14.02 -7.44 5.62
N ASP A 297 13.09 -6.54 5.94
CA ASP A 297 13.20 -5.08 5.78
C ASP A 297 13.67 -4.59 4.38
N ALA A 298 13.69 -5.46 3.37
CA ALA A 298 14.44 -5.26 2.14
C ALA A 298 13.93 -4.06 1.33
N LEU A 299 12.60 -3.84 1.31
CA LEU A 299 12.03 -2.69 0.61
C LEU A 299 12.33 -1.36 1.31
N ASP A 300 12.67 -1.34 2.59
CA ASP A 300 12.92 -0.13 3.38
C ASP A 300 14.41 0.21 3.51
N ARG A 301 15.24 -0.40 2.66
CA ARG A 301 16.69 -0.23 2.65
C ARG A 301 17.14 0.33 1.31
N VAL A 302 17.98 1.35 1.34
CA VAL A 302 18.66 1.89 0.16
C VAL A 302 20.09 1.35 0.14
N PRO A 303 20.60 0.81 -0.99
CA PRO A 303 22.04 0.53 -1.13
C PRO A 303 22.86 1.79 -0.87
N PHE A 304 23.91 1.70 -0.05
CA PHE A 304 24.70 2.88 0.36
C PHE A 304 25.25 3.68 -0.83
N GLU A 305 25.68 3.01 -1.90
CA GLU A 305 26.16 3.66 -3.12
C GLU A 305 25.09 4.49 -3.84
N LYS A 306 23.80 4.15 -3.65
CA LYS A 306 22.68 4.88 -4.26
C LYS A 306 22.20 6.06 -3.42
N THR A 307 22.72 6.27 -2.20
CA THR A 307 22.27 7.40 -1.35
C THR A 307 22.84 8.75 -1.76
N GLU A 308 23.85 8.78 -2.64
CA GLU A 308 24.52 10.00 -3.12
C GLU A 308 23.59 10.97 -3.86
N ASN A 309 22.46 10.47 -4.38
CA ASN A 309 21.49 11.25 -5.15
C ASN A 309 20.18 11.53 -4.38
N LEU A 310 20.07 11.11 -3.12
CA LEU A 310 18.82 11.24 -2.35
C LEU A 310 18.73 12.55 -1.56
N CYS A 311 19.85 13.20 -1.27
CA CYS A 311 19.87 14.49 -0.57
C CYS A 311 20.64 15.52 -1.39
N ASN A 312 19.91 16.51 -1.91
CA ASN A 312 20.47 17.63 -2.66
C ASN A 312 20.98 18.74 -1.73
N LEU A 313 21.65 18.39 -0.63
CA LEU A 313 22.14 19.36 0.35
C LEU A 313 23.61 19.70 0.07
N LEU A 314 23.80 20.88 -0.52
CA LEU A 314 25.09 21.55 -0.71
C LEU A 314 25.08 22.83 0.12
N VAL A 315 25.90 22.88 1.16
CA VAL A 315 26.18 24.09 1.92
C VAL A 315 27.46 24.68 1.36
N TYR A 316 27.32 25.77 0.62
CA TYR A 316 28.43 26.48 -0.01
C TYR A 316 28.62 27.83 0.68
N ASP A 317 29.85 28.13 1.06
CA ASP A 317 30.27 29.45 1.56
C ASP A 317 30.73 30.30 0.37
N PRO A 318 29.93 31.29 -0.05
CA PRO A 318 30.29 32.15 -1.17
C PRO A 318 31.45 33.11 -0.85
N GLY A 319 31.67 33.47 0.42
CA GLY A 319 32.75 34.38 0.84
C GLY A 319 34.12 33.72 0.75
N ASN A 320 34.21 32.45 1.16
CA ASN A 320 35.44 31.66 1.08
C ASN A 320 35.52 30.77 -0.17
N LYS A 321 34.53 30.85 -1.07
CA LYS A 321 34.36 30.01 -2.27
C LYS A 321 34.57 28.52 -1.99
N LYS A 322 34.01 28.04 -0.88
CA LYS A 322 34.25 26.70 -0.36
C LYS A 322 32.95 26.00 -0.08
N THR A 323 32.84 24.75 -0.53
CA THR A 323 31.80 23.84 -0.07
C THR A 323 32.06 23.46 1.39
N LEU A 324 31.19 23.90 2.30
CA LEU A 324 31.25 23.61 3.75
C LEU A 324 30.72 22.21 4.06
N PHE A 325 29.64 21.82 3.37
CA PHE A 325 29.04 20.50 3.50
C PHE A 325 28.44 20.10 2.17
N GLU A 326 28.72 18.88 1.75
CA GLU A 326 28.08 18.27 0.61
C GLU A 326 27.82 16.84 0.98
N PHE A 327 26.55 16.45 1.02
CA PHE A 327 26.18 15.10 1.44
C PHE A 327 26.91 14.03 0.61
N ARG A 328 27.09 14.27 -0.69
CA ARG A 328 27.91 13.43 -1.59
C ARG A 328 29.36 13.28 -1.15
N ARG A 329 30.00 14.38 -0.71
CA ARG A 329 31.40 14.38 -0.27
C ARG A 329 31.56 13.67 1.07
N TRP A 330 30.62 13.86 1.99
CA TRP A 330 30.61 13.13 3.27
C TRP A 330 30.44 11.63 3.06
N LEU A 331 29.50 11.18 2.22
CA LEU A 331 29.31 9.75 1.92
C LEU A 331 30.58 9.07 1.40
N ASN A 332 31.35 9.75 0.53
CA ASN A 332 32.62 9.22 0.00
C ASN A 332 33.72 9.06 1.07
N THR A 333 33.66 9.79 2.19
CA THR A 333 34.59 9.60 3.32
C THR A 333 34.25 8.38 4.19
N GLN A 334 33.06 7.80 4.03
CA GLN A 334 32.54 6.68 4.84
C GLN A 334 32.59 5.33 4.11
N LYS A 335 33.22 5.27 2.92
CA LYS A 335 33.36 4.06 2.08
C LYS A 335 34.52 3.12 2.48
N TYR A 336 35.26 3.43 3.53
CA TYR A 336 36.38 2.63 4.03
C TYR A 336 36.06 1.94 5.35
#